data_AF-A0A7W7SKC2-F1
#
_entry.id   AF-A0A7W7SKC2-F1
#
_cell.length_a   1.000
_cell.length_b   1.000
_cell.length_c   1.000
_cell.angle_alpha   90.00
_cell.angle_beta   90.00
_cell.angle_gamma   90.00
#
_symmetry.space_group_name_H-M   'P 1'
#
loop_
_entity.id
_entity.type
_entity.pdbx_description
1 polymer ?
#
loop_
_entity_poly.entity_id
_entity_poly.type
_entity_poly.pdbx_seq_one_letter_code
_entity_poly.pdbx_strand_id
1 'polypeptide(L)'
;MAEEQQPAETPQPKPTAQLRICVWCGTPFAAPKKSGPAPRYCKAGCKQRAYEERKRQDEITAIHDRQQKQLDRILGTLGAKTAAKVRKAVETEPEADQAGPDRPQIEGQAELTVVAGELQLQPVPLTD
;
A
#
# COMPACT_ATOMS: atom_id res chain seq x y z
N MET A 1 24.55 -17.08 -75.13
CA MET A 1 25.37 -16.59 -74.02
C MET A 1 24.44 -15.72 -73.17
N ALA A 2 23.64 -16.37 -72.31
CA ALA A 2 22.71 -15.67 -71.43
C ALA A 2 23.46 -15.36 -70.13
N GLU A 3 23.73 -14.08 -69.91
CA GLU A 3 24.43 -13.59 -68.72
C GLU A 3 23.40 -13.45 -67.59
N GLU A 4 23.37 -14.46 -66.74
CA GLU A 4 22.47 -14.57 -65.59
C GLU A 4 22.95 -13.59 -64.51
N GLN A 5 22.30 -12.43 -64.44
CA GLN A 5 22.60 -11.39 -63.46
C GLN A 5 22.15 -11.83 -62.07
N GLN A 6 23.13 -12.00 -61.18
CA GLN A 6 22.90 -12.31 -59.76
C GLN A 6 22.12 -11.18 -59.08
N PRO A 7 21.13 -11.49 -58.22
CA PRO A 7 20.39 -10.47 -57.51
C PRO A 7 21.26 -9.84 -56.43
N ALA A 8 21.31 -8.51 -56.44
CA ALA A 8 22.00 -7.69 -55.46
C ALA A 8 21.56 -8.05 -54.02
N GLU A 9 22.52 -8.47 -53.19
CA GLU A 9 22.32 -8.69 -51.77
C GLU A 9 21.73 -7.43 -51.12
N THR A 10 20.55 -7.57 -50.53
CA THR A 10 19.87 -6.48 -49.84
C THR A 10 20.69 -6.12 -48.59
N PRO A 11 21.08 -4.86 -48.37
CA PRO A 11 21.88 -4.50 -47.20
C PRO A 11 21.07 -4.72 -45.92
N GLN A 12 21.57 -5.61 -45.06
CA GLN A 12 21.00 -5.94 -43.76
C GLN A 12 20.82 -4.67 -42.89
N PRO A 13 19.68 -4.50 -42.19
CA PRO A 13 19.45 -3.33 -41.36
C PRO A 13 20.43 -3.28 -40.19
N LYS A 14 21.07 -2.11 -39.99
CA LYS A 14 21.99 -1.85 -38.88
C LYS A 14 21.28 -2.12 -37.53
N PRO A 15 21.98 -2.66 -36.52
CA PRO A 15 21.37 -2.98 -35.23
C PRO A 15 20.80 -1.71 -34.59
N THR A 16 19.48 -1.63 -34.57
CA THR A 16 18.71 -0.56 -33.94
C THR A 16 19.08 -0.48 -32.47
N ALA A 17 19.35 0.73 -31.97
CA ALA A 17 19.63 0.94 -30.55
C ALA A 17 18.49 0.32 -29.72
N GLN A 18 18.81 -0.60 -28.81
CA GLN A 18 17.82 -1.24 -27.96
C GLN A 18 17.16 -0.17 -27.08
N LEU A 19 15.87 0.06 -27.29
CA LEU A 19 15.07 0.98 -26.47
C LEU A 19 14.80 0.31 -25.12
N ARG A 20 14.91 1.09 -24.04
CA ARG A 20 14.59 0.67 -22.66
C ARG A 20 13.55 1.59 -22.06
N ILE A 21 12.80 1.09 -21.08
CA ILE A 21 11.79 1.86 -20.37
C ILE A 21 12.40 2.50 -19.11
N CYS A 22 12.18 3.80 -18.92
CA CYS A 22 12.61 4.49 -17.70
C CYS A 22 11.80 4.01 -16.49
N VAL A 23 12.47 3.59 -15.42
CA VAL A 23 11.80 3.09 -14.19
C VAL A 23 10.99 4.16 -13.47
N TRP A 24 11.35 5.45 -13.63
CA TRP A 24 10.65 6.55 -12.96
C TRP A 24 9.45 7.08 -13.74
N CYS A 25 9.61 7.37 -15.03
CA CYS A 25 8.58 8.05 -15.84
C CYS A 25 7.96 7.19 -16.93
N GLY A 26 8.39 5.93 -17.09
CA GLY A 26 7.88 5.01 -18.11
C GLY A 26 8.27 5.35 -19.56
N THR A 27 8.94 6.47 -19.80
CA THR A 27 9.29 6.88 -21.18
C THR A 27 10.33 5.92 -21.78
N PRO A 28 10.13 5.45 -23.03
CA PRO A 28 11.15 4.70 -23.75
C PRO A 28 12.34 5.60 -24.08
N PHE A 29 13.56 5.08 -23.96
CA PHE A 29 14.78 5.81 -24.26
C PHE A 29 15.86 4.90 -24.84
N ALA A 30 16.71 5.46 -25.71
CA ALA A 30 17.86 4.75 -26.25
C ALA A 30 18.96 4.69 -25.19
N ALA A 31 19.34 3.48 -24.77
CA ALA A 31 20.47 3.31 -23.87
C ALA A 31 21.78 3.64 -24.60
N PRO A 32 22.70 4.40 -24.00
CA PRO A 32 23.99 4.66 -24.60
C PRO A 32 24.79 3.36 -24.72
N LYS A 33 25.50 3.17 -25.84
CA LYS A 33 26.47 2.09 -26.04
C LYS A 33 27.73 2.36 -25.19
N LYS A 34 27.59 2.30 -23.87
CA LYS A 34 28.72 2.41 -22.93
C LYS A 34 29.02 1.02 -22.36
N SER A 35 30.29 0.77 -22.09
CA SER A 35 30.70 -0.41 -21.33
C SER A 35 30.15 -0.31 -19.90
N GLY A 36 29.54 -1.39 -19.41
CA GLY A 36 28.96 -1.48 -18.07
C GLY A 36 27.45 -1.69 -18.03
N PRO A 37 26.85 -1.66 -16.82
CA PRO A 37 25.43 -1.90 -16.65
C PRO A 37 24.58 -0.86 -17.38
N ALA A 38 23.56 -1.33 -18.09
CA ALA A 38 22.65 -0.44 -18.79
C ALA A 38 21.89 0.47 -17.80
N PRO A 39 21.73 1.76 -18.13
CA PRO A 39 21.01 2.69 -17.27
C PRO A 39 19.53 2.30 -17.11
N ARG A 40 19.00 2.55 -15.90
CA ARG A 40 17.59 2.31 -15.54
C ARG A 40 16.68 3.53 -15.76
N TYR A 41 17.28 4.70 -15.96
CA TYR A 41 16.58 5.98 -16.05
C TYR A 41 16.99 6.71 -17.33
N CYS A 42 16.02 7.38 -17.96
CA CYS A 42 16.27 8.12 -19.20
C CYS A 42 17.16 9.35 -19.00
N LYS A 43 17.18 9.94 -17.79
CA LYS A 43 17.98 11.12 -17.43
C LYS A 43 18.32 11.16 -15.95
N ALA A 44 19.36 11.91 -15.59
CA ALA A 44 19.80 12.12 -14.21
C ALA A 44 18.67 12.65 -13.31
N GLY A 45 17.84 13.57 -13.81
CA GLY A 45 16.70 14.09 -13.04
C GLY A 45 15.68 13.01 -12.64
N CYS A 46 15.44 12.01 -13.50
CA CYS A 46 14.55 10.88 -13.14
C CYS A 46 15.19 9.99 -12.06
N LYS A 47 16.51 9.81 -12.11
CA LYS A 47 17.24 9.09 -11.06
C LYS A 47 17.14 9.81 -9.71
N GLN A 48 17.31 11.13 -9.71
CA GLN A 48 17.24 11.94 -8.50
C GLN A 48 15.83 11.94 -7.89
N ARG A 49 14.79 12.17 -8.70
CA ARG A 49 13.39 12.11 -8.22
C ARG A 49 13.02 10.74 -7.65
N ALA A 50 13.45 9.66 -8.31
CA ALA A 50 13.24 8.30 -7.78
C ALA A 50 13.98 8.06 -6.46
N TYR A 51 15.09 8.74 -6.21
CA TYR A 51 15.79 8.69 -4.94
C TYR A 51 15.07 9.50 -3.86
N GLU A 52 14.67 10.73 -4.19
CA GLU A 52 13.93 11.62 -3.28
C GLU A 52 12.59 11.01 -2.85
N GLU A 53 11.85 10.41 -3.77
CA GLU A 53 10.58 9.75 -3.47
C GLU A 53 10.76 8.55 -2.53
N ARG A 54 11.78 7.72 -2.76
CA ARG A 54 12.10 6.62 -1.83
C ARG A 54 12.44 7.14 -0.45
N LYS A 55 13.28 8.17 -0.38
CA LYS A 55 13.65 8.79 0.90
C LYS A 55 12.42 9.37 1.62
N ARG A 56 11.52 10.01 0.89
CA ARG A 56 10.26 10.53 1.43
C ARG A 56 9.36 9.41 1.98
N GLN A 57 9.26 8.30 1.26
CA GLN A 57 8.50 7.12 1.70
C GLN A 57 9.11 6.49 2.96
N ASP A 58 10.44 6.40 3.02
CA ASP A 58 11.16 5.92 4.21
C ASP A 58 10.89 6.81 5.43
N GLU A 59 10.91 8.14 5.25
CA GLU A 59 10.62 9.11 6.31
C GLU A 59 9.17 9.00 6.82
N ILE A 60 8.19 8.88 5.92
CA ILE A 60 6.77 8.66 6.28
C ILE A 60 6.61 7.36 7.05
N THR A 61 7.22 6.27 6.56
CA THR A 61 7.16 4.95 7.21
C THR A 61 7.78 5.00 8.60
N ALA A 62 8.89 5.71 8.78
CA ALA A 62 9.54 5.90 10.07
C ALA A 62 8.68 6.72 11.05
N ILE A 63 7.94 7.72 10.57
CA ILE A 63 6.99 8.47 11.41
C ILE A 63 5.85 7.55 11.85
N HIS A 64 5.26 6.79 10.92
CA HIS A 64 4.16 5.87 11.20
C HIS A 64 4.58 4.79 12.21
N ASP A 65 5.76 4.19 12.03
CA ASP A 65 6.31 3.18 12.96
C ASP A 65 6.51 3.75 14.38
N ARG A 66 7.00 5.00 14.50
CA ARG A 66 7.12 5.67 15.80
C ARG A 66 5.75 5.90 16.45
N GLN A 67 4.77 6.36 15.68
CA GLN A 67 3.40 6.58 16.17
C GLN A 67 2.77 5.27 16.63
N GLN A 68 2.90 4.21 15.84
CA GLN A 68 2.38 2.88 16.17
C GLN A 68 2.98 2.37 17.50
N LYS A 69 4.31 2.44 17.66
CA LYS A 69 4.98 2.07 18.91
C LYS A 69 4.53 2.89 20.11
N GLN A 70 4.23 4.18 19.91
CA GLN A 70 3.69 5.02 20.98
C GLN A 70 2.27 4.59 21.38
N LEU A 71 1.41 4.29 20.40
CA LEU A 71 0.05 3.80 20.64
C LEU A 71 0.09 2.45 21.37
N ASP A 72 0.92 1.51 20.93
CA ASP A 72 1.07 0.20 21.57
C ASP A 72 1.51 0.34 23.03
N ARG A 73 2.43 1.27 23.32
CA ARG A 73 2.85 1.57 24.70
C ARG A 73 1.71 2.12 25.54
N ILE A 74 0.94 3.08 25.01
CA ILE A 74 -0.18 3.70 25.74
C ILE A 74 -1.25 2.65 26.00
N LEU A 75 -1.67 1.91 24.97
CA LEU A 75 -2.67 0.85 25.07
C LEU A 75 -2.23 -0.26 26.02
N GLY A 76 -0.96 -0.65 26.00
CA GLY A 76 -0.41 -1.61 26.97
C GLY A 76 -0.53 -1.12 28.41
N THR A 77 -0.23 0.16 28.68
CA THR A 77 -0.37 0.71 30.05
C THR A 77 -1.82 0.83 30.49
N LEU A 78 -2.73 1.23 29.60
CA LEU A 78 -4.15 1.33 29.90
C LEU A 78 -4.75 -0.06 30.12
N GLY A 79 -4.42 -1.03 29.26
CA GLY A 79 -4.83 -2.43 29.41
C GLY A 79 -4.40 -3.02 30.76
N ALA A 80 -3.15 -2.79 31.17
CA ALA A 80 -2.65 -3.24 32.46
C ALA A 80 -3.39 -2.60 33.65
N LYS A 81 -3.68 -1.29 33.60
CA LYS A 81 -4.44 -0.59 34.64
C LYS A 81 -5.88 -1.09 34.71
N THR A 82 -6.53 -1.26 33.56
CA THR A 82 -7.89 -1.79 33.50
C THR A 82 -7.94 -3.22 34.03
N ALA A 83 -6.99 -4.07 33.65
CA ALA A 83 -6.88 -5.43 34.18
C ALA A 83 -6.66 -5.44 35.70
N ALA A 84 -5.80 -4.57 36.23
CA ALA A 84 -5.58 -4.44 37.67
C ALA A 84 -6.84 -3.96 38.40
N LYS A 85 -7.58 -3.01 37.82
CA LYS A 85 -8.86 -2.53 38.38
C LYS A 85 -9.92 -3.63 38.40
N VAL A 86 -10.01 -4.43 37.33
CA VAL A 86 -10.94 -5.57 37.26
C VAL A 86 -10.56 -6.63 38.31
N ARG A 87 -9.27 -7.00 38.41
CA ARG A 87 -8.82 -7.95 39.45
C ARG A 87 -9.16 -7.48 40.86
N LYS A 88 -8.87 -6.21 41.15
CA LYS A 88 -9.22 -5.62 42.45
C LYS A 88 -10.73 -5.64 42.71
N ALA A 89 -11.55 -5.34 41.70
CA ALA A 89 -13.01 -5.40 41.83
C ALA A 89 -13.51 -6.82 42.14
N VAL A 90 -12.93 -7.84 41.49
CA VAL A 90 -13.23 -9.26 41.74
C VAL A 90 -12.80 -9.69 43.15
N GLU A 91 -11.68 -9.17 43.65
CA GLU A 91 -11.19 -9.46 45.01
C GLU A 91 -11.98 -8.75 46.11
N THR A 92 -12.66 -7.63 45.80
CA THR A 92 -13.41 -6.82 46.76
C THR A 92 -14.92 -7.13 46.81
N GLU A 93 -15.38 -8.26 46.27
CA GLU A 93 -16.74 -8.72 46.54
C GLU A 93 -16.87 -9.03 48.05
N PRO A 94 -17.65 -8.27 48.84
CA PRO A 94 -18.07 -8.74 50.14
C PRO A 94 -18.97 -9.97 49.93
N GLU A 95 -18.87 -10.93 50.84
CA GLU A 95 -19.85 -11.98 51.04
C GLU A 95 -21.20 -11.31 51.39
N ALA A 96 -21.94 -10.85 50.37
CA ALA A 96 -23.26 -10.26 50.49
C ALA A 96 -24.21 -11.12 49.68
N ASP A 97 -24.81 -12.05 50.42
CA ASP A 97 -26.15 -12.59 50.26
C ASP A 97 -26.87 -12.42 48.92
N GLN A 98 -27.32 -13.58 48.44
CA GLN A 98 -28.48 -13.83 47.62
C GLN A 98 -29.56 -12.72 47.67
N ALA A 99 -29.55 -11.82 46.68
CA ALA A 99 -30.74 -11.08 46.28
C ALA A 99 -30.83 -11.14 44.75
N GLY A 100 -32.02 -11.51 44.26
CA GLY A 100 -32.28 -11.95 42.89
C GLY A 100 -31.96 -10.95 41.77
N PRO A 101 -32.10 -11.38 40.51
CA PRO A 101 -31.67 -10.61 39.36
C PRO A 101 -32.68 -9.50 39.03
N ASP A 102 -32.59 -8.35 39.71
CA ASP A 102 -33.14 -7.11 39.18
C ASP A 102 -32.21 -6.59 38.08
N ARG A 103 -32.49 -7.09 36.88
CA ARG A 103 -31.88 -6.73 35.62
C ARG A 103 -32.11 -5.22 35.40
N PRO A 104 -31.07 -4.36 35.36
CA PRO A 104 -31.29 -2.98 34.96
C PRO A 104 -31.74 -2.99 33.50
N GLN A 105 -33.01 -2.63 33.27
CA GLN A 105 -33.51 -2.41 31.92
C GLN A 105 -32.75 -1.22 31.35
N ILE A 106 -31.91 -1.48 30.35
CA ILE A 106 -31.34 -0.42 29.53
C ILE A 106 -32.48 0.06 28.63
N GLU A 107 -33.28 1.00 29.12
CA GLU A 107 -34.22 1.74 28.28
C GLU A 107 -33.40 2.54 27.25
N GLY A 108 -33.49 2.15 25.98
CA GLY A 108 -32.80 2.87 24.90
C GLY A 108 -32.25 2.03 23.75
N GLN A 109 -32.51 0.72 23.69
CA GLN A 109 -32.28 -0.06 22.47
C GLN A 109 -33.53 -0.06 21.57
N ALA A 110 -34.04 1.13 21.27
CA ALA A 110 -34.98 1.29 20.17
C ALA A 110 -34.17 1.62 18.91
N GLU A 111 -34.07 0.60 18.06
CA GLU A 111 -34.02 0.72 16.60
C GLU A 111 -32.76 1.33 15.97
N LEU A 112 -31.71 0.50 15.87
CA LEU A 112 -30.87 0.49 14.68
C LEU A 112 -31.36 -0.62 13.75
N THR A 113 -32.54 -0.41 13.14
CA THR A 113 -32.85 -1.08 11.88
C THR A 113 -31.81 -0.60 10.87
N VAL A 114 -30.83 -1.47 10.60
CA VAL A 114 -30.04 -1.39 9.38
C VAL A 114 -31.05 -1.49 8.24
N VAL A 115 -31.41 -0.34 7.67
CA VAL A 115 -31.97 -0.31 6.34
C VAL A 115 -30.83 -0.81 5.47
N ALA A 116 -30.83 -2.11 5.17
CA ALA A 116 -30.10 -2.69 4.06
C ALA A 116 -30.73 -2.11 2.79
N GLY A 117 -30.47 -0.83 2.54
CA GLY A 117 -30.67 -0.22 1.25
C GLY A 117 -29.63 -0.83 0.34
N GLU A 118 -30.08 -1.73 -0.52
CA GLU A 118 -29.42 -2.08 -1.77
C GLU A 118 -28.78 -0.84 -2.38
N LEU A 119 -27.47 -0.65 -2.16
CA LEU A 119 -26.65 0.12 -3.06
C LEU A 119 -26.45 -0.77 -4.28
N GLN A 120 -27.44 -0.71 -5.19
CA GLN A 120 -27.28 -1.13 -6.57
C GLN A 120 -26.14 -0.28 -7.16
N LEU A 121 -24.93 -0.83 -7.10
CA LEU A 121 -23.82 -0.43 -7.94
C LEU A 121 -24.24 -0.71 -9.38
N GLN A 122 -24.77 0.31 -10.05
CA GLN A 122 -24.91 0.25 -11.50
C GLN A 122 -23.51 0.25 -12.12
N PRO A 123 -23.18 -0.72 -13.00
CA PRO A 123 -21.93 -0.67 -13.74
C PRO A 123 -21.95 0.53 -14.70
N VAL A 124 -21.00 1.44 -14.53
CA VAL A 124 -20.71 2.46 -15.54
C VAL A 124 -20.22 1.77 -16.82
N PRO A 125 -20.84 2.01 -17.99
CA PRO A 125 -20.35 1.44 -19.23
C PRO A 125 -18.98 2.05 -19.58
N LEU A 126 -18.02 1.17 -19.80
CA LEU A 126 -16.72 1.49 -20.38
C LEU A 126 -16.96 1.84 -21.86
N THR A 127 -16.99 3.11 -22.20
CA THR A 127 -17.01 3.55 -23.60
C THR A 127 -15.60 3.49 -24.16
N ASP A 128 -15.48 2.81 -25.31
CA ASP A 128 -14.30 2.69 -26.17
C ASP A 128 -13.83 4.05 -26.72
#